data_AF-W8SK49-F1
#
_entry.id   AF-W8SK49-F1
#
_cell.length_a   1.000
_cell.length_b   1.000
_cell.length_c   1.000
_cell.angle_alpha   90.00
_cell.angle_beta   90.00
_cell.angle_gamma   90.00
#
_symmetry.space_group_name_H-M   'P 1'
#
loop_
_entity.id
_entity.type
_entity.pdbx_description
1 polymer ?
#
loop_
_entity_poly.entity_id
_entity_poly.type
_entity_poly.pdbx_seq_one_letter_code
_entity_poly.pdbx_strand_id
1 'polypeptide(L)'
;MNTKMTLAAATVGMFALTGCVDMGGGMGTDPGPGNSAEADARAACVRDTRATTGNPDVRVQSSSFSEAGTEVIMLVGGTGTWRCIAYRDGTTTGIMSMTNEGFL
;
A
#
# COMPACT_ATOMS: atom_id res chain seq x y z
N MET A 1 45.64 8.46 48.07
CA MET A 1 45.51 7.02 47.75
C MET A 1 44.31 6.85 46.84
N ASN A 2 44.59 6.41 45.62
CA ASN A 2 43.64 6.34 44.52
C ASN A 2 42.97 4.97 44.54
N THR A 3 41.68 4.91 44.86
CA THR A 3 40.90 3.68 44.70
C THR A 3 39.87 3.92 43.60
N LYS A 4 40.22 3.47 42.39
CA LYS A 4 39.32 3.35 41.26
C LYS A 4 38.31 2.24 41.59
N MET A 5 37.05 2.60 41.82
CA MET A 5 35.98 1.63 42.02
C MET A 5 34.92 1.82 40.94
N THR A 6 35.07 1.03 39.88
CA THR A 6 34.13 0.88 38.78
C THR A 6 32.91 0.12 39.31
N LEU A 7 31.78 0.80 39.53
CA LEU A 7 30.47 0.16 39.64
C LEU A 7 29.65 0.53 38.40
N ALA A 8 29.38 -0.49 37.60
CA ALA A 8 28.47 -0.44 36.47
C ALA A 8 27.04 -0.22 36.98
N ALA A 9 26.52 0.99 36.80
CA ALA A 9 25.10 1.26 36.94
C ALA A 9 24.46 1.16 35.55
N ALA A 10 23.74 0.06 35.33
CA ALA A 10 22.91 -0.15 34.16
C ALA A 10 21.73 0.83 34.19
N THR A 11 21.80 1.92 33.43
CA THR A 11 20.62 2.69 33.05
C THR A 11 20.11 2.16 31.72
N VAL A 12 19.10 1.30 31.80
CA VAL A 12 18.22 0.93 30.68
C VAL A 12 17.53 2.21 30.21
N GLY A 13 18.11 2.85 29.19
CA GLY A 13 17.48 3.95 28.47
C GLY A 13 16.40 3.37 27.57
N MET A 14 15.15 3.44 28.04
CA MET A 14 13.98 3.06 27.26
C MET A 14 13.83 4.08 26.12
N PHE A 15 14.09 3.63 24.89
CA PHE A 15 13.74 4.34 23.68
C PHE A 15 12.21 4.47 23.64
N ALA A 16 11.70 5.67 23.97
CA ALA A 16 10.33 6.02 23.64
C ALA A 16 10.23 6.11 22.12
N LEU A 17 9.52 5.15 21.53
CA LEU A 17 9.26 5.09 20.10
C LEU A 17 8.44 6.30 19.67
N THR A 18 9.02 7.06 18.74
CA THR A 18 8.40 7.60 17.51
C THR A 18 6.89 7.41 17.36
N GLY A 19 6.18 8.55 17.23
CA GLY A 19 4.77 8.59 16.82
C GLY A 19 4.27 9.96 16.35
N CYS A 20 5.08 10.73 15.61
CA CYS A 20 4.60 11.76 14.66
C CYS A 20 5.00 11.21 13.28
N VAL A 21 4.10 10.83 12.36
CA VAL A 21 3.06 11.56 11.61
C VAL A 21 2.11 10.47 11.07
N ASP A 22 0.79 10.64 11.03
CA ASP A 22 0.14 11.09 9.79
C ASP A 22 -1.20 11.78 10.04
N MET A 23 -1.23 13.07 9.68
CA MET A 23 -2.47 13.76 9.33
C MET A 23 -2.98 13.16 8.03
N GLY A 24 -3.62 11.99 8.14
CA GLY A 24 -4.42 11.38 7.08
C GLY A 24 -5.75 12.12 6.89
N GLY A 25 -5.69 13.43 6.69
CA GLY A 25 -6.74 14.16 5.99
C GLY A 25 -6.70 13.73 4.53
N GLY A 26 -7.47 12.71 4.17
CA GLY A 26 -7.43 12.13 2.84
C GLY A 26 -8.71 11.38 2.50
N MET A 27 -9.76 12.15 2.17
CA MET A 27 -10.77 11.82 1.16
C MET A 27 -11.12 10.32 1.00
N GLY A 28 -12.12 9.87 1.77
CA GLY A 28 -13.04 8.79 1.40
C GLY A 28 -12.44 7.50 0.82
N THR A 29 -11.83 6.65 1.65
CA THR A 29 -11.84 5.21 1.39
C THR A 29 -13.03 4.62 2.11
N ASP A 30 -14.20 4.68 1.47
CA ASP A 30 -15.28 3.76 1.77
C ASP A 30 -14.79 2.36 1.33
N PRO A 31 -14.55 1.42 2.25
CA PRO A 31 -14.36 0.04 1.88
C PRO A 31 -15.74 -0.45 1.43
N GLY A 32 -16.06 -0.25 0.15
CA GLY A 32 -17.28 -0.79 -0.45
C GLY A 32 -17.45 -2.27 -0.09
N PRO A 33 -18.70 -2.78 -0.03
CA PRO A 33 -19.00 -4.10 0.51
C PRO A 33 -18.25 -5.19 -0.27
N GLY A 34 -17.17 -5.69 0.33
CA GLY A 34 -16.30 -6.74 -0.19
C GLY A 34 -15.66 -7.46 0.98
N ASN A 35 -15.36 -8.75 0.82
CA ASN A 35 -14.64 -9.52 1.82
C ASN A 35 -13.32 -8.81 2.19
N SER A 36 -12.86 -8.90 3.43
CA SER A 36 -11.66 -8.16 3.91
C SER A 36 -10.45 -8.33 2.98
N ALA A 37 -10.24 -9.54 2.46
CA ALA A 37 -9.18 -9.85 1.50
C ALA A 37 -9.27 -9.03 0.19
N GLU A 38 -10.47 -8.74 -0.29
CA GLU A 38 -10.69 -7.89 -1.47
C GLU A 38 -10.36 -6.43 -1.20
N ALA A 39 -10.66 -5.95 0.02
CA ALA A 39 -10.31 -4.61 0.43
C ALA A 39 -8.79 -4.45 0.56
N ASP A 40 -8.11 -5.44 1.15
CA ASP A 40 -6.65 -5.49 1.25
C ASP A 40 -6.00 -5.53 -0.14
N ALA A 41 -6.53 -6.36 -1.05
CA ALA A 41 -6.08 -6.45 -2.42
C ALA A 41 -6.22 -5.11 -3.18
N ARG A 42 -7.38 -4.44 -3.06
CA ARG A 42 -7.60 -3.10 -3.63
C ARG A 42 -6.59 -2.09 -3.10
N ALA A 43 -6.33 -2.09 -1.79
CA ALA A 43 -5.37 -1.17 -1.18
C ALA A 43 -3.95 -1.43 -1.68
N ALA A 44 -3.53 -2.69 -1.78
CA ALA A 44 -2.22 -3.09 -2.32
C ALA A 44 -2.04 -2.64 -3.77
N CYS A 45 -3.03 -2.90 -4.62
CA CYS A 45 -2.98 -2.49 -6.03
C CYS A 45 -2.94 -0.97 -6.21
N VAL A 46 -3.70 -0.21 -5.41
CA VAL A 46 -3.65 1.26 -5.45
C VAL A 46 -2.27 1.77 -5.04
N ARG A 47 -1.70 1.23 -3.95
CA ARG A 47 -0.36 1.59 -3.46
C ARG A 47 0.69 1.37 -4.53
N ASP A 48 0.71 0.18 -5.13
CA ASP A 48 1.77 -0.19 -6.06
C ASP A 48 1.59 0.49 -7.42
N THR A 49 0.35 0.69 -7.88
CA THR A 49 0.08 1.47 -9.10
C THR A 49 0.51 2.93 -8.93
N ARG A 50 0.29 3.53 -7.76
CA ARG A 50 0.82 4.89 -7.46
C ARG A 50 2.34 4.91 -7.51
N ALA A 51 3.01 3.91 -6.97
CA ALA A 51 4.46 3.80 -7.01
C ALA A 51 4.99 3.61 -8.44
N THR A 52 4.32 2.79 -9.26
CA THR A 52 4.70 2.53 -10.65
C THR A 52 4.44 3.72 -11.57
N THR A 53 3.29 4.37 -11.44
CA THR A 53 2.89 5.48 -12.34
C THR A 53 3.38 6.85 -11.89
N GLY A 54 3.78 6.99 -10.62
CA GLY A 54 4.08 8.28 -10.00
C GLY A 54 2.85 9.21 -9.89
N ASN A 55 1.65 8.69 -10.12
CA ASN A 55 0.43 9.49 -10.12
C ASN A 55 -0.37 9.23 -8.82
N PRO A 56 -0.63 10.25 -7.98
CA PRO A 56 -1.40 10.07 -6.75
C PRO A 56 -2.89 9.82 -7.01
N ASP A 57 -3.41 10.27 -8.17
CA ASP A 57 -4.81 10.12 -8.54
C ASP A 57 -5.08 8.73 -9.12
N VAL A 58 -5.24 7.76 -8.23
CA VAL A 58 -5.65 6.40 -8.55
C VAL A 58 -7.00 6.11 -7.91
N ARG A 59 -7.95 5.59 -8.69
CA ARG A 59 -9.29 5.21 -8.24
C ARG A 59 -9.60 3.80 -8.69
N VAL A 60 -10.16 2.97 -7.81
CA VAL A 60 -10.62 1.63 -8.18
C VAL A 60 -11.93 1.75 -8.95
N GLN A 61 -11.99 1.15 -10.13
CA GLN A 61 -13.20 1.05 -10.96
C GLN A 61 -13.94 -0.26 -10.68
N SER A 62 -13.21 -1.36 -10.60
CA SER A 62 -13.77 -2.70 -10.39
C SER A 62 -12.75 -3.61 -9.74
N SER A 63 -13.22 -4.62 -9.02
CA SER A 63 -12.38 -5.70 -8.49
C SER A 63 -13.09 -7.04 -8.65
N SER A 64 -12.31 -8.07 -8.96
CA SER A 64 -12.80 -9.44 -9.13
C SER A 64 -11.94 -10.39 -8.30
N PHE A 65 -12.54 -10.92 -7.23
CA PHE A 65 -11.89 -11.89 -6.37
C PHE A 65 -11.65 -13.20 -7.10
N SER A 66 -10.49 -13.81 -6.88
CA SER A 66 -10.27 -15.24 -7.14
C SER A 66 -9.32 -15.84 -6.12
N GLU A 67 -9.40 -17.16 -5.91
CA GLU A 67 -8.51 -17.86 -4.98
C GLU A 67 -7.02 -17.77 -5.39
N ALA A 68 -6.77 -17.59 -6.69
CA ALA A 68 -5.45 -17.38 -7.26
C ALA A 68 -4.95 -15.92 -7.17
N GLY A 69 -5.80 -14.97 -6.76
CA GLY A 69 -5.48 -13.55 -6.72
C GLY A 69 -6.70 -12.69 -7.10
N THR A 70 -6.71 -11.46 -6.61
CA THR A 70 -7.77 -10.48 -6.87
C THR A 70 -7.34 -9.57 -7.99
N GLU A 71 -8.09 -9.56 -9.08
CA GLU A 71 -7.91 -8.59 -10.15
C GLU A 71 -8.55 -7.26 -9.75
N VAL A 72 -7.81 -6.16 -9.92
CA VAL A 72 -8.26 -4.81 -9.64
C VAL A 72 -8.04 -3.95 -10.88
N ILE A 73 -9.12 -3.40 -11.40
CA ILE A 73 -9.12 -2.42 -12.48
C ILE A 73 -9.20 -1.03 -11.88
N MET A 74 -8.25 -0.18 -12.24
CA MET A 74 -8.11 1.17 -11.70
C MET A 74 -8.07 2.21 -12.81
N LEU A 75 -8.51 3.42 -12.48
CA LEU A 75 -8.34 4.62 -13.27
C LEU A 75 -7.23 5.46 -12.65
N VAL A 76 -6.24 5.83 -13.46
CA VAL A 76 -5.07 6.63 -13.08
C VAL A 76 -5.11 7.95 -13.83
N GLY A 77 -5.09 9.08 -13.12
CA GLY A 77 -5.11 10.42 -13.71
C GLY A 77 -6.35 10.73 -14.54
N GLY A 78 -7.48 10.06 -14.26
CA GLY A 78 -8.77 10.28 -14.93
C GLY A 78 -8.94 9.63 -16.31
N THR A 79 -7.87 9.13 -16.95
CA THR A 79 -7.96 8.52 -18.30
C THR A 79 -7.18 7.23 -18.48
N GLY A 80 -6.16 6.97 -17.66
CA GLY A 80 -5.38 5.74 -17.76
C GLY A 80 -6.10 4.58 -17.12
N THR A 81 -6.55 3.60 -17.88
CA THR A 81 -7.06 2.35 -17.30
C THR A 81 -5.87 1.45 -16.97
N TRP A 82 -5.79 0.94 -15.75
CA TRP A 82 -4.72 0.07 -15.29
C TRP A 82 -5.28 -1.22 -14.71
N ARG A 83 -4.56 -2.31 -14.95
CA ARG A 83 -4.81 -3.62 -14.35
C ARG A 83 -3.76 -3.86 -13.27
N CYS A 84 -4.16 -4.53 -12.20
CA CYS A 84 -3.28 -5.08 -11.19
C CYS A 84 -3.88 -6.36 -10.63
N ILE A 85 -3.06 -7.32 -10.25
CA ILE A 85 -3.47 -8.54 -9.55
C ILE A 85 -2.80 -8.52 -8.18
N ALA A 86 -3.58 -8.53 -7.11
CA ALA A 86 -3.08 -8.61 -5.75
C ALA A 86 -3.33 -9.99 -5.15
N TYR A 87 -2.38 -10.46 -4.34
CA TYR A 87 -2.46 -11.74 -3.64
C TYR A 87 -2.74 -11.54 -2.15
N ARG A 88 -3.15 -12.62 -1.48
CA ARG A 88 -3.47 -12.59 -0.04
C ARG A 88 -2.28 -12.26 0.86
N ASP A 89 -1.07 -12.51 0.39
CA ASP A 89 0.18 -12.14 1.07
C ASP A 89 0.55 -10.66 0.89
N GLY A 90 -0.26 -9.90 0.15
CA GLY A 90 -0.10 -8.46 -0.04
C GLY A 90 0.86 -8.07 -1.18
N THR A 91 1.45 -9.05 -1.87
CA THR A 91 2.18 -8.82 -3.11
C THR A 91 1.24 -8.52 -4.27
N THR A 92 1.77 -7.84 -5.27
CA THR A 92 1.06 -7.48 -6.49
C THR A 92 1.85 -7.90 -7.73
N THR A 93 1.13 -8.17 -8.81
CA THR A 93 1.70 -8.44 -10.13
C THR A 93 0.81 -7.85 -11.22
N GLY A 94 1.30 -7.89 -12.47
CA GLY A 94 0.52 -7.50 -13.64
C GLY A 94 0.06 -6.05 -13.58
N ILE A 95 0.82 -5.17 -12.92
CA ILE A 95 0.58 -3.72 -12.92
C ILE A 95 0.90 -3.19 -14.30
N MET A 96 -0.13 -2.99 -15.11
CA MET A 96 0.03 -2.59 -16.51
C MET A 96 -1.10 -1.66 -16.95
N SER A 97 -0.76 -0.73 -17.85
CA SER A 97 -1.74 0.04 -18.59
C SER A 97 -2.57 -0.88 -19.47
N MET A 98 -3.89 -0.71 -19.40
CA MET A 98 -4.87 -1.32 -20.31
C MET A 98 -5.31 -0.35 -21.41
N THR A 99 -4.81 0.88 -21.40
CA THR A 99 -5.03 1.82 -22.51
C THR A 99 -4.43 1.18 -23.75
N ASN A 100 -5.30 0.78 -24.68
CA ASN A 100 -4.94 0.14 -25.93
C ASN A 100 -3.82 0.94 -26.62
N GLU A 101 -2.62 0.36 -26.71
CA GLU A 101 -1.41 0.97 -27.30
C GLU A 101 -1.53 1.21 -28.83
N GLY A 102 -2.75 1.16 -29.39
CA GLY A 102 -3.02 1.23 -30.80
C GLY A 102 -3.10 -0.15 -31.45
N PHE A 103 -4.07 -0.27 -32.34
CA PHE A 103 -4.12 -1.26 -33.42
C PHE A 103 -2.73 -1.47 -34.04
N LEU A 104 -2.34 -2.74 -34.24
CA LEU A 104 -1.24 -3.13 -35.14
C LEU A 104 -1.53 -2.71 -36.58
#